data_AF-A0A8B9KCZ1-F1
#
_entry.id   AF-A0A8B9KCZ1-F1
#
_cell.length_a   1.000
_cell.length_b   1.000
_cell.length_c   1.000
_cell.angle_alpha   90.00
_cell.angle_beta   90.00
_cell.angle_gamma   90.00
#
_symmetry.space_group_name_H-M   'P 1'
#
loop_
_entity.id
_entity.type
_entity.pdbx_description
1 polymer ?
#
loop_
_entity_poly.entity_id
_entity_poly.type
_entity_poly.pdbx_seq_one_letter_code
_entity_poly.pdbx_strand_id
1 'polypeptide(L)'
;MGKITVEFLQTHNTYRNKHGAPPLTISQDLCRSAKSWADYLLSIKTLQHSSGGKFGENLFYTWSSGGKSLTGHFTQVVWKDTKELGYGVATDGKTVFVVGQYLPPGNFTNPGAFEKNVLPPNKTPAPGKGEYM
;
A
#
# COMPACT_ATOMS: atom_id res chain seq x y z
N MET A 1 -0.46 -10.15 15.88
CA MET A 1 -0.25 -9.25 14.71
C MET A 1 1.25 -8.97 14.61
N GLY A 2 1.93 -9.31 13.51
CA GLY A 2 3.40 -9.14 13.40
C GLY A 2 3.82 -7.67 13.23
N LYS A 3 5.06 -7.29 13.63
CA LYS A 3 5.57 -5.90 13.55
C LYS A 3 5.41 -5.24 12.17
N ILE A 4 5.62 -6.01 11.10
CA ILE A 4 5.46 -5.56 9.71
C ILE A 4 4.01 -5.12 9.39
N THR A 5 3.00 -5.81 9.96
CA THR A 5 1.57 -5.43 9.82
C THR A 5 1.33 -4.00 10.27
N VAL A 6 1.90 -3.68 11.43
CA VAL A 6 1.62 -2.46 12.17
C VAL A 6 2.30 -1.30 11.45
N GLU A 7 3.56 -1.47 11.08
CA GLU A 7 4.30 -0.47 10.31
C GLU A 7 3.67 -0.21 8.94
N PHE A 8 3.21 -1.25 8.23
CA PHE A 8 2.57 -1.10 6.93
C PHE A 8 1.28 -0.26 7.05
N LEU A 9 0.37 -0.65 7.95
CA LEU A 9 -0.88 0.08 8.16
C LEU A 9 -0.65 1.53 8.64
N GLN A 10 0.25 1.71 9.62
CA GLN A 10 0.55 3.04 10.18
C GLN A 10 1.15 3.97 9.13
N THR A 11 2.06 3.46 8.30
CA THR A 11 2.65 4.24 7.21
C THR A 11 1.56 4.67 6.21
N HIS A 12 0.67 3.75 5.81
CA HIS A 12 -0.45 4.07 4.91
C HIS A 12 -1.34 5.16 5.52
N ASN A 13 -1.75 5.00 6.77
CA ASN A 13 -2.64 5.93 7.45
C ASN A 13 -1.98 7.31 7.69
N THR A 14 -0.67 7.35 7.87
CA THR A 14 0.10 8.60 7.94
C THR A 14 0.01 9.38 6.62
N TYR A 15 0.22 8.72 5.48
CA TYR A 15 0.08 9.36 4.17
C TYR A 15 -1.36 9.74 3.87
N ARG A 16 -2.34 8.89 4.19
CA ARG A 16 -3.76 9.19 3.98
C ARG A 16 -4.21 10.41 4.75
N ASN A 17 -3.78 10.54 6.01
CA ASN A 17 -4.07 11.71 6.82
C ASN A 17 -3.49 13.00 6.20
N LYS A 18 -2.27 12.95 5.65
CA LYS A 18 -1.66 14.09 4.94
C LYS A 18 -2.45 14.53 3.71
N HIS A 19 -3.28 13.65 3.14
CA HIS A 19 -4.08 13.91 1.95
C HIS A 19 -5.59 13.97 2.25
N GLY A 20 -6.00 14.08 3.52
CA GLY A 20 -7.42 14.14 3.88
C GLY A 20 -8.23 12.88 3.54
N ALA A 21 -7.56 11.75 3.31
CA ALA A 21 -8.19 10.46 3.10
C ALA A 21 -8.43 9.75 4.46
N PRO A 22 -9.61 9.16 4.71
CA PRO A 22 -9.89 8.43 5.94
C PRO A 22 -8.90 7.27 6.17
N PRO A 23 -8.54 6.91 7.41
CA PRO A 23 -7.64 5.79 7.67
C PRO A 23 -8.23 4.46 7.16
N LEU A 24 -7.34 3.56 6.74
CA LEU A 24 -7.69 2.18 6.38
C LEU A 24 -7.76 1.30 7.62
N THR A 25 -8.53 0.22 7.52
CA THR A 25 -8.53 -0.90 8.48
C THR A 25 -7.89 -2.14 7.87
N ILE A 26 -7.32 -3.01 8.69
CA ILE A 26 -6.79 -4.30 8.22
C ILE A 26 -7.94 -5.28 7.98
N SER A 27 -7.91 -5.93 6.83
CA SER A 27 -8.81 -7.03 6.47
C SER A 27 -8.06 -8.36 6.49
N GLN A 28 -8.52 -9.30 7.32
CA GLN A 28 -7.87 -10.61 7.44
C GLN A 28 -8.00 -11.42 6.13
N ASP A 29 -9.10 -11.27 5.41
CA ASP A 29 -9.32 -11.91 4.12
C ASP A 29 -8.34 -11.41 3.06
N LEU A 30 -8.16 -10.09 2.97
CA LEU A 30 -7.17 -9.51 2.07
C LEU A 30 -5.75 -9.90 2.49
N CYS A 31 -5.43 -9.99 3.78
CA CYS A 31 -4.12 -10.50 4.23
C CYS A 31 -3.89 -11.95 3.81
N ARG A 32 -4.91 -12.82 3.94
CA ARG A 32 -4.83 -14.21 3.48
C ARG A 32 -4.59 -14.28 1.97
N SER A 33 -5.37 -13.54 1.19
CA SER A 33 -5.23 -13.50 -0.27
C SER A 33 -3.86 -12.96 -0.69
N ALA A 34 -3.43 -11.83 -0.12
CA ALA A 34 -2.13 -11.23 -0.39
C ALA A 34 -0.97 -12.16 -0.01
N LYS A 35 -1.09 -12.92 1.08
CA LYS A 35 -0.06 -13.91 1.48
C LYS A 35 0.01 -15.06 0.49
N SER A 36 -1.12 -15.64 0.11
CA SER A 36 -1.16 -16.70 -0.92
C SER A 36 -0.56 -16.23 -2.24
N TRP A 37 -0.81 -14.97 -2.62
CA TRP A 37 -0.20 -14.40 -3.81
C TRP A 37 1.31 -14.20 -3.68
N ALA A 38 1.78 -13.66 -2.54
CA ALA A 38 3.20 -13.50 -2.27
C ALA A 38 3.95 -14.85 -2.34
N ASP A 39 3.35 -15.92 -1.80
CA ASP A 39 3.91 -17.27 -1.87
C ASP A 39 3.99 -17.78 -3.30
N TYR A 40 2.94 -17.55 -4.09
CA TYR A 40 2.93 -17.90 -5.50
C TYR A 40 4.02 -17.15 -6.28
N LEU A 41 4.16 -15.84 -6.10
CA LEU A 41 5.21 -15.03 -6.72
C LEU A 41 6.62 -15.52 -6.35
N LEU A 42 6.82 -15.89 -5.08
CA LEU A 42 8.07 -16.49 -4.62
C LEU A 42 8.35 -17.83 -5.30
N SER A 43 7.31 -18.65 -5.52
CA SER A 43 7.46 -19.97 -6.14
C SER A 43 7.88 -19.91 -7.60
N ILE A 44 7.37 -18.92 -8.35
CA ILE A 44 7.67 -18.71 -9.77
C ILE A 44 8.83 -17.72 -9.99
N LYS A 45 9.34 -17.11 -8.91
CA LYS A 45 10.41 -16.08 -8.94
C LYS A 45 10.15 -14.93 -9.91
N THR A 46 8.88 -14.61 -10.13
CA THR A 46 8.44 -13.66 -11.15
C THR A 46 7.39 -12.73 -10.56
N LEU A 47 7.51 -11.44 -10.87
CA LEU A 47 6.48 -10.45 -10.57
C LEU A 47 5.37 -10.52 -11.62
N GLN A 48 4.14 -10.82 -11.20
CA GLN A 48 2.96 -10.70 -12.05
C GLN A 48 1.73 -10.39 -11.21
N HIS A 49 0.75 -9.69 -11.79
CA HIS A 49 -0.54 -9.40 -11.16
C HIS A 49 -1.38 -10.65 -10.96
N SER A 50 -2.16 -10.73 -9.88
CA SER A 50 -3.10 -11.84 -9.71
C SER A 50 -4.18 -11.78 -10.79
N SER A 51 -4.36 -12.90 -11.51
CA SER A 51 -5.38 -13.04 -12.54
C SER A 51 -6.74 -13.19 -11.86
N GLY A 52 -7.40 -12.07 -11.56
CA GLY A 52 -8.71 -12.12 -10.89
C GLY A 52 -9.53 -10.84 -10.76
N GLY A 53 -8.95 -9.64 -10.98
CA GLY A 53 -9.68 -8.37 -11.15
C GLY A 53 -10.63 -7.90 -10.02
N LYS A 54 -10.83 -8.69 -8.95
CA LYS A 54 -11.80 -8.41 -7.87
C LYS A 54 -11.27 -7.43 -6.81
N PHE A 55 -9.95 -7.20 -6.76
CA PHE A 55 -9.32 -6.33 -5.76
C PHE A 55 -8.39 -5.33 -6.45
N GLY A 56 -8.24 -4.14 -5.87
CA GLY A 56 -7.13 -3.26 -6.23
C GLY A 56 -5.85 -3.88 -5.69
N GLU A 57 -4.89 -4.19 -6.56
CA GLU A 57 -3.65 -4.86 -6.18
C GLU A 57 -2.46 -3.93 -6.46
N ASN A 58 -1.70 -3.59 -5.42
CA ASN A 58 -0.36 -3.07 -5.60
C ASN A 58 0.61 -4.24 -5.36
N LEU A 59 1.45 -4.49 -6.35
CA LEU A 59 2.57 -5.41 -6.20
C LEU A 59 3.84 -4.64 -5.96
N PHE A 60 4.59 -5.07 -4.96
CA PHE A 60 5.94 -4.59 -4.72
C PHE A 60 6.90 -5.77 -4.70
N TYR A 61 7.97 -5.67 -5.46
CA TYR A 61 9.08 -6.61 -5.47
C TYR A 61 10.36 -5.84 -5.32
N THR A 62 11.24 -6.36 -4.47
CA THR A 62 12.56 -5.79 -4.27
C THR A 62 13.56 -6.92 -4.16
N TRP A 63 14.72 -6.71 -4.77
CA TRP A 63 15.93 -7.48 -4.52
C TRP A 63 16.78 -6.64 -3.58
N SER A 64 16.85 -6.94 -2.28
CA SER A 64 17.69 -6.15 -1.39
C SER A 64 18.00 -6.79 -0.04
N SER A 65 19.26 -6.70 0.37
CA SER A 65 19.80 -6.87 1.72
C SER A 65 19.71 -5.60 2.59
N GLY A 66 19.00 -4.55 2.16
CA GLY A 66 18.86 -3.25 2.84
C GLY A 66 17.42 -2.71 2.94
N GLY A 67 17.20 -1.79 3.89
CA GLY A 67 15.90 -1.31 4.40
C GLY A 67 14.88 -0.82 3.36
N LYS A 68 13.60 -1.08 3.64
CA LYS A 68 12.47 -1.13 2.69
C LYS A 68 11.58 0.11 2.73
N SER A 69 11.19 0.66 1.58
CA SER A 69 10.05 1.57 1.46
C SER A 69 8.84 0.81 0.91
N LEU A 70 7.77 0.72 1.69
CA LEU A 70 6.61 -0.14 1.46
C LEU A 70 5.47 0.55 0.67
N THR A 71 5.75 1.68 0.01
CA THR A 71 4.72 2.59 -0.54
C THR A 71 4.73 2.68 -2.08
N GLY A 72 5.08 1.60 -2.78
CA GLY A 72 5.39 1.58 -4.22
C GLY A 72 4.35 2.17 -5.20
N HIS A 73 3.09 2.39 -4.79
CA HIS A 73 2.09 3.09 -5.62
C HIS A 73 1.34 4.13 -4.78
N PHE A 74 1.89 5.34 -4.72
CA PHE A 74 1.38 6.47 -3.94
C PHE A 74 -0.13 6.72 -4.13
N THR A 75 -0.63 6.69 -5.37
CA THR A 75 -2.03 6.99 -5.70
C THR A 75 -3.03 6.02 -5.06
N GLN A 76 -2.70 4.73 -5.02
CA GLN A 76 -3.54 3.73 -4.36
C GLN A 76 -3.46 3.83 -2.83
N VAL A 77 -2.31 4.22 -2.27
CA VAL A 77 -2.18 4.47 -0.83
C VAL A 77 -3.14 5.57 -0.38
N VAL A 78 -3.20 6.68 -1.12
CA VAL A 78 -4.01 7.86 -0.76
C VAL A 78 -5.44 7.83 -1.32
N TRP A 79 -5.82 6.79 -2.08
CA TRP A 79 -7.13 6.71 -2.73
C TRP A 79 -8.28 6.79 -1.71
N LYS A 80 -9.01 7.92 -1.72
CA LYS A 80 -10.01 8.28 -0.70
C LYS A 80 -11.09 7.24 -0.47
N ASP A 81 -11.60 6.64 -1.54
CA ASP A 81 -12.70 5.67 -1.46
C ASP A 81 -12.26 4.30 -0.94
N THR A 82 -10.96 3.99 -0.91
CA THR A 82 -10.44 2.74 -0.32
C THR A 82 -10.68 2.72 1.19
N LYS A 83 -11.10 1.57 1.74
CA LYS A 83 -11.46 1.40 3.16
C LYS A 83 -10.61 0.36 3.86
N GLU A 84 -10.29 -0.72 3.18
CA GLU A 84 -9.61 -1.88 3.75
C GLU A 84 -8.27 -2.13 3.06
N LEU A 85 -7.33 -2.63 3.85
CA LEU A 85 -6.00 -3.03 3.44
C LEU A 85 -5.73 -4.46 3.88
N GLY A 86 -5.17 -5.27 2.99
CA GLY A 86 -4.49 -6.51 3.33
C GLY A 86 -3.07 -6.49 2.81
N TYR A 87 -2.20 -7.26 3.44
CA TYR A 87 -0.83 -7.42 2.98
C TYR A 87 -0.33 -8.84 3.23
N GLY A 88 0.62 -9.27 2.40
CA GLY A 88 1.25 -10.58 2.46
C GLY A 88 2.74 -10.50 2.18
N VAL A 89 3.52 -11.31 2.87
CA VAL A 89 4.98 -11.37 2.70
C VAL A 89 5.41 -12.81 2.50
N ALA A 90 6.26 -13.06 1.51
CA ALA A 90 6.90 -14.36 1.28
C ALA A 90 8.40 -14.18 1.05
N THR A 91 9.22 -15.08 1.59
CA THR A 91 10.68 -15.05 1.39
C THR A 91 11.31 -16.43 1.48
N ASP A 92 12.42 -16.64 0.77
CA ASP A 92 13.30 -17.82 0.87
C ASP A 92 14.66 -17.47 1.51
N GLY A 93 14.75 -16.32 2.18
CA GLY A 93 16.00 -15.79 2.76
C GLY A 93 16.89 -15.03 1.77
N LYS A 94 16.64 -15.15 0.45
CA LYS A 94 17.38 -14.40 -0.60
C LYS A 94 16.50 -13.41 -1.34
N THR A 95 15.24 -13.77 -1.56
CA THR A 95 14.23 -12.98 -2.27
C THR A 95 13.06 -12.69 -1.33
N VAL A 96 12.49 -11.48 -1.39
CA VAL A 96 11.30 -11.11 -0.62
C VAL A 96 10.24 -10.54 -1.56
N PHE A 97 9.03 -11.09 -1.48
CA PHE A 97 7.84 -10.53 -2.14
C PHE A 97 6.91 -9.92 -1.09
N VAL A 98 6.40 -8.72 -1.36
CA VAL A 98 5.41 -8.04 -0.52
C VAL A 98 4.22 -7.65 -1.40
N VAL A 99 3.04 -8.14 -1.05
CA VAL A 99 1.79 -7.88 -1.77
C VAL A 99 0.90 -7.02 -0.89
N GLY A 100 0.33 -5.95 -1.44
CA GLY A 100 -0.69 -5.14 -0.79
C GLY A 100 -1.99 -5.14 -1.60
N GLN A 101 -3.12 -5.45 -0.96
CA GLN A 101 -4.44 -5.49 -1.59
C GLN A 101 -5.38 -4.50 -0.90
N TYR A 102 -6.25 -3.88 -1.69
CA TYR A 102 -7.09 -2.76 -1.28
C TYR A 102 -8.54 -3.00 -1.67
N LEU A 103 -9.45 -2.65 -0.78
CA LEU A 103 -10.89 -2.73 -1.03
C LEU A 103 -11.64 -1.48 -0.51
N PRO A 104 -12.50 -0.85 -1.32
CA PRO A 104 -12.61 -0.98 -2.78
C PRO A 104 -11.27 -0.70 -3.51
N PRO A 105 -11.10 -1.17 -4.76
CA PRO A 105 -9.92 -0.86 -5.57
C PRO A 105 -9.76 0.65 -5.77
N GLY A 106 -8.53 1.11 -5.96
CA GLY A 106 -8.23 2.45 -6.47
C GLY A 106 -7.74 2.43 -7.92
N ASN A 107 -7.18 3.57 -8.36
CA ASN A 107 -6.57 3.74 -9.69
C ASN A 107 -7.52 3.48 -10.87
N PHE A 108 -8.82 3.71 -10.70
CA PHE A 108 -9.75 3.68 -11.83
C PHE A 108 -9.45 4.83 -12.80
N THR A 109 -9.42 4.54 -14.10
CA THR A 109 -9.11 5.50 -15.18
C THR A 109 -10.36 6.20 -15.75
N ASN A 110 -11.53 6.00 -15.15
CA ASN A 110 -12.74 6.69 -15.58
C ASN A 110 -12.63 8.20 -15.27
N PRO A 111 -13.24 9.07 -16.10
CA PRO A 111 -13.17 10.52 -15.89
C PRO A 111 -13.61 10.93 -14.48
N GLY A 112 -12.85 11.84 -13.85
CA GLY A 112 -13.14 12.37 -12.52
C GLY A 112 -12.70 11.48 -11.34
N ALA A 113 -12.24 10.25 -11.60
CA ALA A 113 -11.89 9.31 -10.52
C ALA A 113 -10.66 9.76 -9.72
N PHE A 114 -9.64 10.29 -10.40
CA PHE A 114 -8.41 10.76 -9.76
C PHE A 114 -8.63 12.05 -8.98
N GLU A 115 -9.34 13.01 -9.55
CA GLU A 115 -9.65 14.29 -8.89
C GLU A 115 -10.46 14.08 -7.60
N LYS A 116 -11.37 13.09 -7.62
CA LYS A 116 -12.17 12.72 -6.44
C LYS A 116 -11.35 12.01 -5.36
N ASN A 117 -10.36 11.20 -5.74
CA ASN A 117 -9.73 10.23 -4.83
C ASN A 117 -8.27 10.50 -4.49
N VAL A 118 -7.55 11.27 -5.29
CA VAL A 118 -6.14 11.65 -5.07
C VAL A 118 -6.11 13.13 -4.73
N LEU A 119 -6.43 13.43 -3.47
CA LEU A 119 -6.53 14.80 -2.98
C LEU A 119 -5.13 15.43 -2.84
N PRO A 120 -5.01 16.77 -2.99
CA PRO A 120 -3.77 17.46 -2.68
C PRO A 120 -3.41 17.26 -1.19
N PRO A 121 -2.12 17.36 -0.83
CA PRO A 121 -1.73 17.33 0.58
C PRO A 121 -2.39 18.51 1.31
N ASN A 122 -2.81 18.26 2.56
CA ASN A 122 -3.32 19.29 3.44
C ASN A 122 -2.30 20.44 3.50
N LYS A 123 -2.80 21.68 3.42
CA LYS A 123 -2.00 22.87 3.69
C LYS A 123 -1.62 22.86 5.18
N THR A 124 -0.60 22.10 5.53
CA THR A 124 0.16 22.35 6.75
C THR A 124 0.96 23.62 6.44
N PRO A 125 0.97 24.65 7.31
CA PRO A 125 1.89 25.75 7.12
C PRO A 125 3.28 25.16 6.93
N ALA A 126 4.04 25.63 5.94
CA ALA A 126 5.46 25.30 5.90
C ALA A 126 6.03 25.57 7.30
N PRO A 127 6.87 24.69 7.88
CA PRO A 127 7.54 25.03 9.13
C PRO A 127 8.15 26.42 8.93
N GLY A 128 7.71 27.38 9.75
CA GLY A 128 8.20 28.74 9.67
C GLY A 128 9.71 28.68 9.70
N LYS A 129 10.36 29.40 8.78
CA LYS A 129 11.79 29.69 8.91
C LYS A 129 11.96 30.43 10.24
N GLY A 130 12.30 29.75 11.32
CA GLY A 130 12.39 30.45 12.61
C GLY A 130 12.66 29.66 13.88
N GLU A 131 12.77 28.33 13.90
CA GLU A 131 13.13 27.61 15.13
C GLU A 131 14.16 26.50 14.88
N TYR A 132 15.37 26.94 14.51
CA TYR A 132 16.62 26.34 14.95
C TYR A 132 17.54 27.52 15.29
N MET A 133 17.99 27.54 16.56
CA MET A 133 18.75 28.58 17.29
C MET A 133 17.90 29.53 18.13
#